data_AF-A0A314ZQC3-F1
#
_entry.id   AF-A0A314ZQC3-F1
#
_cell.length_a   1.000
_cell.length_b   1.000
_cell.length_c   1.000
_cell.angle_alpha   90.00
_cell.angle_beta   90.00
_cell.angle_gamma   90.00
#
_symmetry.space_group_name_H-M   'P 1'
#
loop_
_entity.id
_entity.type
_entity.pdbx_description
1 polymer ?
#
loop_
_entity_poly.entity_id
_entity_poly.type
_entity_poly.pdbx_seq_one_letter_code
_entity_poly.pdbx_strand_id
1 'polypeptide(L)'
;MVRRDYDVKCKILRELESKGETSQKIDKTRAVVKDLHSRIRVAIHRIHSISKRIEDLRDNELQPQLEELIEGLSRMWEVMLECHKLQFHIISIAYNNGNTKFSVQSESRRQITILLEDELSSLSSSFMKWFGAQKSYLKSIDGWLLKCVSFPQKASKKKRWPQEIPFRYWGPPIYVTCGLWLEKLEKLEKPLAKELVDSIKSLAAETSRFLPQQEKKEGKDANQSDLTSWKHDNGSDSAVNMLRDEVSQDWVSGFDNFQISLAGFCGKLNSFAESSVKMYVELQEAIQRAKSTYEQFKSQSSV
;
A
#
# COMPACT_ATOMS: atom_id res chain seq x y z
N MET A 1 30.66 -24.62 -12.37
CA MET A 1 31.50 -25.83 -12.27
C MET A 1 31.56 -26.53 -13.63
N VAL A 2 30.62 -27.42 -13.96
CA VAL A 2 30.61 -28.29 -15.18
C VAL A 2 31.15 -27.65 -16.48
N ARG A 3 30.72 -26.41 -16.82
CA ARG A 3 31.21 -25.72 -18.04
C ARG A 3 32.71 -25.39 -18.01
N ARG A 4 33.23 -24.95 -16.86
CA ARG A 4 34.67 -24.73 -16.64
C ARG A 4 35.44 -26.04 -16.74
N ASP A 5 34.89 -27.11 -16.18
CA ASP A 5 35.53 -28.43 -16.17
C ASP A 5 35.58 -29.01 -17.59
N TYR A 6 34.52 -28.81 -18.38
CA TYR A 6 34.47 -29.08 -19.81
C TYR A 6 35.55 -28.30 -20.58
N ASP A 7 35.65 -26.98 -20.38
CA ASP A 7 36.64 -26.15 -21.06
C ASP A 7 38.08 -26.59 -20.74
N VAL A 8 38.35 -26.97 -19.48
CA VAL A 8 39.65 -27.53 -19.05
C VAL A 8 39.91 -28.89 -19.69
N LYS A 9 38.95 -29.82 -19.66
CA LYS A 9 39.12 -31.15 -20.28
C LYS A 9 39.28 -31.09 -21.80
N CYS A 10 38.63 -30.13 -22.47
CA CYS A 10 38.83 -29.84 -23.88
C CYS A 10 40.21 -29.24 -24.22
N LYS A 11 40.89 -28.58 -23.27
CA LYS A 11 42.30 -28.18 -23.43
C LYS A 11 43.22 -29.41 -23.29
N ILE A 12 43.06 -30.16 -22.20
CA ILE A 12 43.85 -31.38 -21.92
C ILE A 12 43.73 -32.40 -23.07
N LEU A 13 42.54 -32.61 -23.64
CA LEU A 13 42.35 -33.52 -24.78
C LEU A 13 43.20 -33.10 -25.99
N ARG A 14 43.19 -31.81 -26.35
CA ARG A 14 43.98 -31.28 -27.47
C ARG A 14 45.49 -31.39 -27.22
N GLU A 15 45.94 -31.22 -25.99
CA GLU A 15 47.35 -31.41 -25.62
C GLU A 15 47.79 -32.87 -25.66
N LEU A 16 46.93 -33.83 -25.33
CA LEU A 16 47.22 -35.26 -25.45
C LEU A 16 47.24 -35.70 -26.92
N GLU A 17 46.29 -35.19 -27.73
CA GLU A 17 46.24 -35.43 -29.18
C GLU A 17 47.47 -34.82 -29.89
N SER A 18 47.92 -33.61 -29.52
CA SER A 18 49.10 -32.99 -30.15
C SER A 18 50.44 -33.59 -29.73
N LYS A 19 50.54 -34.21 -28.54
CA LYS A 19 51.75 -34.87 -28.05
C LYS A 19 51.88 -36.34 -28.49
N GLY A 20 50.91 -36.88 -29.23
CA GLY A 20 50.93 -38.28 -29.66
C GLY A 20 50.84 -39.28 -28.51
N GLU A 21 50.13 -38.96 -27.44
CA GLU A 21 50.00 -39.84 -26.28
C GLU A 21 49.20 -41.12 -26.58
N THR A 22 49.36 -42.12 -25.73
CA THR A 22 48.69 -43.43 -25.84
C THR A 22 47.18 -43.29 -26.05
N SER A 23 46.63 -44.00 -27.06
CA SER A 23 45.19 -43.93 -27.42
C SER A 23 44.30 -44.15 -26.20
N GLN A 24 44.64 -45.09 -25.30
CA GLN A 24 43.86 -45.35 -24.08
C GLN A 24 43.70 -44.10 -23.18
N LYS A 25 44.70 -43.19 -23.09
CA LYS A 25 44.59 -41.93 -22.34
C LYS A 25 43.76 -40.88 -23.07
N ILE A 26 43.92 -40.80 -24.40
CA ILE A 26 43.14 -39.91 -25.27
C ILE A 26 41.65 -40.29 -25.19
N ASP A 27 41.31 -41.58 -25.34
CA ASP A 27 39.93 -42.05 -25.36
C ASP A 27 39.24 -41.96 -23.99
N LYS A 28 39.97 -42.21 -22.89
CA LYS A 28 39.48 -41.89 -21.53
C LYS A 28 39.14 -40.40 -21.36
N THR A 29 39.98 -39.51 -21.89
CA THR A 29 39.74 -38.05 -21.82
C THR A 29 38.60 -37.63 -22.73
N ARG A 30 38.50 -38.21 -23.94
CA ARG A 30 37.41 -38.02 -24.91
C ARG A 30 36.06 -38.44 -24.32
N ALA A 31 36.00 -39.55 -23.58
CA ALA A 31 34.81 -40.00 -22.87
C ALA A 31 34.34 -38.99 -21.80
N VAL A 32 35.27 -38.46 -20.98
CA VAL A 32 34.96 -37.41 -19.99
C VAL A 32 34.47 -36.12 -20.65
N VAL A 33 35.07 -35.71 -21.78
CA VAL A 33 34.59 -34.55 -22.56
C VAL A 33 33.16 -34.78 -23.09
N LYS A 34 32.85 -35.99 -23.58
CA LYS A 34 31.49 -36.36 -24.04
C LYS A 34 30.46 -36.35 -22.90
N ASP A 35 30.79 -36.89 -21.72
CA ASP A 35 29.93 -36.80 -20.51
C ASP A 35 29.61 -35.35 -20.15
N LEU A 36 30.66 -34.54 -19.98
CA LEU A 36 30.51 -33.13 -19.59
C LEU A 36 29.71 -32.34 -20.63
N HIS A 37 29.91 -32.59 -21.93
CA HIS A 37 29.10 -32.01 -23.00
C HIS A 37 27.62 -32.40 -22.87
N SER A 38 27.33 -33.69 -22.68
CA SER A 38 25.97 -34.20 -22.52
C SER A 38 25.27 -33.54 -21.31
N ARG A 39 25.96 -33.47 -20.17
CA ARG A 39 25.46 -32.82 -18.95
C ARG A 39 25.21 -31.33 -19.14
N ILE A 40 26.06 -30.61 -19.89
CA ILE A 40 25.82 -29.21 -20.24
C ILE A 40 24.57 -29.07 -21.11
N ARG A 41 24.39 -29.92 -22.14
CA ARG A 41 23.18 -29.89 -22.97
C ARG A 41 21.92 -30.17 -22.16
N VAL A 42 21.93 -31.19 -21.31
CA VAL A 42 20.80 -31.51 -20.41
C VAL A 42 20.50 -30.34 -19.47
N ALA A 43 21.52 -29.68 -18.90
CA ALA A 43 21.34 -28.50 -18.06
C ALA A 43 20.72 -27.32 -18.84
N ILE A 44 21.13 -27.07 -20.08
CA ILE A 44 20.55 -26.03 -20.96
C ILE A 44 19.07 -26.34 -21.24
N HIS A 45 18.73 -27.58 -21.60
CA HIS A 45 17.34 -27.99 -21.83
C HIS A 45 16.48 -27.84 -20.56
N ARG A 46 17.01 -28.18 -19.38
CA ARG A 46 16.33 -27.95 -18.10
C ARG A 46 16.09 -26.47 -17.83
N ILE A 47 17.10 -25.62 -18.04
CA ILE A 47 16.96 -24.15 -17.89
C ILE A 47 15.85 -23.64 -18.82
N HIS A 48 15.88 -23.98 -20.11
CA HIS A 48 14.85 -23.58 -21.07
C HIS A 48 13.44 -24.03 -20.64
N SER A 49 13.30 -25.28 -20.18
CA SER A 49 12.01 -25.80 -19.69
C SER A 49 11.49 -25.06 -18.46
N ILE A 50 12.39 -24.66 -17.55
CA ILE A 50 12.04 -23.88 -16.34
C ILE A 50 11.68 -22.44 -16.73
N SER A 51 12.49 -21.80 -17.58
CA SER A 51 12.21 -20.45 -18.11
C SER A 51 10.84 -20.39 -18.78
N LYS A 52 10.52 -21.35 -19.66
CA LYS A 52 9.19 -21.41 -20.30
C LYS A 52 8.07 -21.55 -19.26
N ARG A 53 8.22 -22.42 -18.25
CA ARG A 53 7.20 -22.55 -17.19
C ARG A 53 7.02 -21.26 -16.39
N ILE A 54 8.09 -20.49 -16.16
CA ILE A 54 8.04 -19.16 -15.51
C ILE A 54 7.32 -18.16 -16.40
N GLU A 55 7.57 -18.15 -17.71
CA GLU A 55 6.88 -17.30 -18.69
C GLU A 55 5.38 -17.64 -18.75
N ASP A 56 5.03 -18.93 -18.77
CA ASP A 56 3.64 -19.40 -18.72
C ASP A 56 2.94 -18.96 -17.42
N LEU A 57 3.57 -19.15 -16.25
CA LEU A 57 3.07 -18.68 -14.95
C LEU A 57 2.85 -17.16 -14.93
N ARG A 58 3.80 -16.42 -15.50
CA ARG A 58 3.80 -14.96 -15.50
C ARG A 58 2.71 -14.39 -16.41
N ASP A 59 2.69 -14.82 -17.66
CA ASP A 59 1.90 -14.16 -18.72
C ASP A 59 0.51 -14.78 -18.89
N ASN A 60 0.34 -16.08 -18.63
CA ASN A 60 -0.92 -16.79 -18.85
C ASN A 60 -1.71 -17.08 -17.56
N GLU A 61 -1.05 -17.12 -16.39
CA GLU A 61 -1.72 -17.37 -15.10
C GLU A 61 -1.80 -16.11 -14.21
N LEU A 62 -0.67 -15.43 -13.95
CA LEU A 62 -0.64 -14.30 -13.02
C LEU A 62 -1.22 -13.01 -13.61
N GLN A 63 -0.92 -12.68 -14.87
CA GLN A 63 -1.47 -11.50 -15.54
C GLN A 63 -3.02 -11.42 -15.46
N PRO A 64 -3.81 -12.44 -15.85
CA PRO A 64 -5.27 -12.36 -15.76
C PRO A 64 -5.78 -12.28 -14.31
N GLN A 65 -5.14 -12.94 -13.34
CA GLN A 65 -5.50 -12.79 -11.91
C GLN A 65 -5.29 -11.37 -11.40
N LEU A 66 -4.24 -10.68 -11.86
CA LEU A 66 -4.01 -9.27 -11.54
C LEU A 66 -5.05 -8.36 -12.23
N GLU A 67 -5.44 -8.64 -13.47
CA GLU A 67 -6.51 -7.91 -14.16
C GLU A 67 -7.87 -8.08 -13.45
N GLU A 68 -8.23 -9.30 -13.04
CA GLU A 68 -9.45 -9.57 -12.25
C GLU A 68 -9.45 -8.84 -10.90
N LEU A 69 -8.32 -8.83 -10.19
CA LEU A 69 -8.17 -8.08 -8.94
C LEU A 69 -8.29 -6.57 -9.16
N ILE A 70 -7.73 -6.03 -10.25
CA ILE A 70 -7.86 -4.62 -10.64
C ILE A 70 -9.32 -4.26 -10.95
N GLU A 71 -10.05 -5.12 -11.67
CA GLU A 71 -11.46 -4.92 -11.97
C GLU A 71 -12.32 -4.94 -10.69
N GLY A 72 -12.11 -5.92 -9.81
CA GLY A 72 -12.80 -6.00 -8.52
C GLY A 72 -12.54 -4.77 -7.63
N LEU A 73 -11.31 -4.26 -7.62
CA LEU A 73 -10.96 -3.03 -6.90
C LEU A 73 -11.55 -1.77 -7.55
N SER A 74 -11.62 -1.68 -8.89
CA SER A 74 -12.28 -0.57 -9.58
C SER A 74 -13.76 -0.49 -9.19
N ARG A 75 -14.48 -1.61 -9.31
CA ARG A 75 -15.90 -1.70 -8.96
C ARG A 75 -16.16 -1.42 -7.48
N MET A 76 -15.29 -1.89 -6.59
CA MET A 76 -15.36 -1.54 -5.17
C MET A 76 -15.22 -0.02 -4.97
N TRP A 77 -14.28 0.63 -5.66
CA TRP A 77 -14.07 2.07 -5.54
C TRP A 77 -15.20 2.91 -6.12
N GLU A 78 -15.86 2.46 -7.20
CA GLU A 78 -17.06 3.08 -7.74
C GLU A 78 -18.20 3.09 -6.70
N VAL A 79 -18.46 1.94 -6.05
CA VAL A 79 -19.48 1.84 -4.98
C VAL A 79 -19.10 2.72 -3.78
N MET A 80 -17.84 2.67 -3.33
CA MET A 80 -17.36 3.48 -2.21
C MET A 80 -17.44 4.98 -2.50
N LEU A 81 -17.22 5.40 -3.73
CA LEU A 81 -17.36 6.80 -4.15
C LEU A 81 -18.81 7.28 -4.00
N GLU A 82 -19.80 6.51 -4.48
CA GLU A 82 -21.20 6.89 -4.32
C GLU A 82 -21.65 6.91 -2.84
N CYS A 83 -21.16 5.95 -2.03
CA CYS A 83 -21.39 5.97 -0.58
C CYS A 83 -20.80 7.21 0.09
N HIS A 84 -19.55 7.57 -0.21
CA HIS A 84 -18.88 8.71 0.42
C HIS A 84 -19.39 10.07 -0.07
N LYS A 85 -19.78 10.19 -1.35
CA LYS A 85 -20.52 11.36 -1.86
C LYS A 85 -21.79 11.60 -1.05
N LEU A 86 -22.59 10.55 -0.85
CA LEU A 86 -23.85 10.64 -0.10
C LEU A 86 -23.62 10.99 1.37
N GLN A 87 -22.67 10.34 2.03
CA GLN A 87 -22.28 10.65 3.43
C GLN A 87 -21.82 12.09 3.59
N PHE A 88 -20.92 12.55 2.72
CA PHE A 88 -20.42 13.93 2.75
C PHE A 88 -21.53 14.95 2.51
N HIS A 89 -22.41 14.70 1.54
CA HIS A 89 -23.57 15.55 1.26
C HIS A 89 -24.54 15.65 2.46
N ILE A 90 -24.90 14.51 3.08
CA ILE A 90 -25.77 14.48 4.26
C ILE A 90 -25.16 15.28 5.41
N ILE A 91 -23.87 15.08 5.69
CA ILE A 91 -23.18 15.78 6.79
C ILE A 91 -23.07 17.28 6.52
N SER A 92 -22.77 17.69 5.28
CA SER A 92 -22.75 19.11 4.89
C SER A 92 -24.12 19.79 5.00
N ILE A 93 -25.23 19.08 4.75
CA ILE A 93 -26.58 19.62 4.97
C ILE A 93 -26.92 19.66 6.47
N ALA A 94 -26.62 18.59 7.22
CA ALA A 94 -26.91 18.51 8.65
C ALA A 94 -26.19 19.61 9.46
N TYR A 95 -24.96 19.97 9.06
CA TYR A 95 -24.20 21.08 9.61
C TYR A 95 -24.94 22.43 9.52
N ASN A 96 -25.61 22.70 8.39
CA ASN A 96 -26.26 23.99 8.12
C ASN A 96 -27.58 24.22 8.87
N ASN A 97 -28.13 23.20 9.55
CA ASN A 97 -29.48 23.25 10.14
C ASN A 97 -29.46 23.23 11.68
N GLY A 98 -28.41 23.82 12.27
CA GLY A 98 -28.06 23.65 13.68
C GLY A 98 -29.05 24.27 14.67
N ASN A 99 -29.85 23.45 15.34
CA ASN A 99 -30.25 23.67 16.74
C ASN A 99 -30.76 22.38 17.44
N THR A 100 -29.89 21.40 17.65
CA THR A 100 -30.21 20.21 18.46
C THR A 100 -29.62 20.31 19.86
N LYS A 101 -30.42 20.83 20.81
CA LYS A 101 -30.12 20.74 22.25
C LYS A 101 -30.16 19.29 22.70
N PHE A 102 -29.02 18.60 22.65
CA PHE A 102 -28.92 17.25 23.15
C PHE A 102 -29.08 17.21 24.67
N SER A 103 -30.10 16.50 25.15
CA SER A 103 -30.27 16.09 26.55
C SER A 103 -30.20 14.56 26.61
N VAL A 104 -29.02 14.03 26.93
CA VAL A 104 -28.73 12.59 27.05
C VAL A 104 -27.81 12.42 28.25
N GLN A 105 -28.03 11.38 29.06
CA GLN A 105 -27.33 11.18 30.34
C GLN A 105 -25.81 11.01 30.15
N SER A 106 -25.01 11.61 31.04
CA SER A 106 -23.56 11.74 30.90
C SER A 106 -22.82 10.42 30.70
N GLU A 107 -23.18 9.37 31.44
CA GLU A 107 -22.48 8.09 31.33
C GLU A 107 -22.75 7.37 29.99
N SER A 108 -23.99 7.42 29.50
CA SER A 108 -24.34 6.88 28.18
C SER A 108 -23.61 7.62 27.04
N ARG A 109 -23.44 8.95 27.16
CA ARG A 109 -22.61 9.73 26.23
C ARG A 109 -21.17 9.29 26.27
N ARG A 110 -20.57 9.26 27.47
CA ARG A 110 -19.18 8.86 27.68
C ARG A 110 -18.87 7.51 27.05
N GLN A 111 -19.75 6.52 27.23
CA GLN A 111 -19.57 5.20 26.63
C GLN A 111 -19.64 5.24 25.09
N ILE A 112 -20.55 6.03 24.51
CA ILE A 112 -20.65 6.23 23.06
C ILE A 112 -19.41 6.95 22.50
N THR A 113 -18.89 7.96 23.21
CA THR A 113 -17.69 8.70 22.82
C THR A 113 -16.45 7.79 22.81
N ILE A 114 -16.26 6.96 23.84
CA ILE A 114 -15.18 5.96 23.90
C ILE A 114 -15.27 5.00 22.71
N LEU A 115 -16.46 4.45 22.44
CA LEU A 115 -16.67 3.54 21.31
C LEU A 115 -16.36 4.21 19.96
N LEU A 116 -16.73 5.48 19.78
CA LEU A 116 -16.42 6.23 18.55
C LEU A 116 -14.91 6.49 18.39
N GLU A 117 -14.21 6.83 19.48
CA GLU A 117 -12.75 7.02 19.49
C GLU A 117 -12.00 5.73 19.15
N ASP A 118 -12.43 4.60 19.73
CA ASP A 118 -11.89 3.26 19.45
C ASP A 118 -12.13 2.86 17.97
N GLU A 119 -13.34 3.06 17.45
CA GLU A 119 -13.66 2.74 16.05
C GLU A 119 -12.93 3.63 15.04
N LEU A 120 -12.76 4.92 15.31
CA LEU A 120 -11.93 5.82 14.48
C LEU A 120 -10.46 5.39 14.48
N SER A 121 -9.93 5.00 15.64
CA SER A 121 -8.57 4.47 15.78
C SER A 121 -8.40 3.13 15.04
N SER A 122 -9.38 2.25 15.14
CA SER A 122 -9.47 0.97 14.43
C SER A 122 -9.53 1.17 12.92
N LEU A 123 -10.35 2.12 12.43
CA LEU A 123 -10.48 2.48 11.01
C LEU A 123 -9.15 2.96 10.43
N SER A 124 -8.48 3.93 11.10
CA SER A 124 -7.16 4.44 10.72
C SER A 124 -6.11 3.32 10.64
N SER A 125 -6.06 2.46 11.66
CA SER A 125 -5.15 1.31 11.71
C SER A 125 -5.41 0.31 10.56
N SER A 126 -6.68 -0.02 10.34
CA SER A 126 -7.11 -1.00 9.35
C SER A 126 -6.89 -0.51 7.92
N PHE A 127 -7.18 0.76 7.65
CA PHE A 127 -6.91 1.41 6.37
C PHE A 127 -5.41 1.41 6.03
N MET A 128 -4.55 1.80 6.99
CA MET A 128 -3.10 1.78 6.80
C MET A 128 -2.54 0.37 6.57
N LYS A 129 -3.05 -0.63 7.30
CA LYS A 129 -2.69 -2.05 7.08
C LYS A 129 -3.11 -2.54 5.70
N TRP A 130 -4.34 -2.25 5.28
CA TRP A 130 -4.88 -2.62 3.98
C TRP A 130 -4.08 -1.99 2.83
N PHE A 131 -3.84 -0.68 2.87
CA PHE A 131 -3.07 0.04 1.85
C PHE A 131 -1.61 -0.44 1.81
N GLY A 132 -0.99 -0.63 2.98
CA GLY A 132 0.35 -1.19 3.11
C GLY A 132 0.47 -2.61 2.57
N ALA A 133 -0.54 -3.45 2.75
CA ALA A 133 -0.60 -4.81 2.22
C ALA A 133 -0.65 -4.82 0.68
N GLN A 134 -1.50 -4.00 0.06
CA GLN A 134 -1.55 -3.88 -1.41
C GLN A 134 -0.19 -3.45 -2.00
N LYS A 135 0.42 -2.41 -1.42
CA LYS A 135 1.74 -1.93 -1.83
C LYS A 135 2.84 -2.98 -1.65
N SER A 136 2.80 -3.74 -0.55
CA SER A 136 3.78 -4.79 -0.27
C SER A 136 3.64 -5.97 -1.24
N TYR A 137 2.41 -6.41 -1.52
CA TYR A 137 2.10 -7.45 -2.51
C TYR A 137 2.65 -7.09 -3.90
N LEU A 138 2.38 -5.87 -4.38
CA LEU A 138 2.87 -5.42 -5.69
C LEU A 138 4.38 -5.27 -5.74
N LYS A 139 5.03 -4.79 -4.66
CA LYS A 139 6.50 -4.77 -4.57
C LYS A 139 7.11 -6.17 -4.59
N SER A 140 6.47 -7.16 -3.98
CA SER A 140 6.90 -8.56 -4.03
C SER A 140 6.82 -9.13 -5.45
N ILE A 141 5.74 -8.82 -6.18
CA ILE A 141 5.56 -9.26 -7.58
C ILE A 141 6.55 -8.54 -8.51
N ASP A 142 6.65 -7.22 -8.46
CA ASP A 142 7.59 -6.45 -9.29
C ASP A 142 9.05 -6.91 -9.07
N GLY A 143 9.45 -7.13 -7.81
CA GLY A 143 10.74 -7.71 -7.46
C GLY A 143 10.95 -9.17 -7.87
N TRP A 144 9.89 -9.92 -8.16
CA TRP A 144 9.96 -11.25 -8.79
C TRP A 144 10.04 -11.15 -10.31
N LEU A 145 9.25 -10.27 -10.95
CA LEU A 145 9.26 -10.01 -12.38
C LEU A 145 10.63 -9.57 -12.89
N LEU A 146 11.35 -8.74 -12.13
CA LEU A 146 12.73 -8.33 -12.42
C LEU A 146 13.71 -9.53 -12.48
N LYS A 147 13.44 -10.62 -11.76
CA LYS A 147 14.24 -11.87 -11.80
C LYS A 147 13.85 -12.78 -12.96
N CYS A 148 12.65 -12.61 -13.52
CA CYS A 148 12.15 -13.34 -14.68
C CYS A 148 12.73 -12.81 -16.01
N VAL A 149 13.41 -11.66 -15.98
CA VAL A 149 14.09 -11.07 -17.15
C VAL A 149 15.40 -11.80 -17.43
N SER A 150 15.40 -12.65 -18.47
CA SER A 150 16.63 -13.25 -18.99
C SER A 150 17.40 -12.24 -19.84
N PHE A 151 18.31 -11.47 -19.22
CA PHE A 151 19.27 -10.66 -19.97
C PHE A 151 20.16 -11.56 -20.85
N PRO A 152 20.25 -11.34 -22.17
CA PRO A 152 21.23 -12.02 -22.98
C PRO A 152 22.63 -11.62 -22.50
N GLN A 153 23.44 -12.58 -22.05
CA GLN A 153 24.88 -12.35 -21.84
C GLN A 153 25.55 -12.09 -23.18
N LYS A 154 25.46 -10.85 -23.67
CA LYS A 154 26.20 -10.38 -24.83
C LYS A 154 27.68 -10.35 -24.46
N ALA A 155 28.41 -11.38 -24.88
CA ALA A 155 29.88 -11.44 -24.85
C ALA A 155 30.54 -10.45 -25.83
N SER A 156 29.86 -9.36 -26.19
CA SER A 156 30.28 -8.35 -27.15
C SER A 156 30.23 -6.99 -26.47
N LYS A 157 31.39 -6.32 -26.44
CA LYS A 157 31.56 -4.94 -25.96
C LYS A 157 30.89 -3.94 -26.91
N LYS A 158 29.54 -3.87 -26.94
CA LYS A 158 28.82 -2.82 -27.68
C LYS A 158 27.53 -2.39 -26.98
N LYS A 159 27.61 -1.17 -26.43
CA LYS A 159 26.57 -0.36 -25.77
C LYS A 159 25.96 -0.99 -24.50
N ARG A 160 26.17 -0.31 -23.36
CA ARG A 160 25.28 -0.42 -22.19
C ARG A 160 23.91 0.12 -22.62
N TRP A 161 22.92 -0.76 -22.76
CA TRP A 161 21.52 -0.34 -22.81
C TRP A 161 21.05 -0.10 -21.37
N PRO A 162 20.29 0.97 -21.05
CA PRO A 162 19.74 1.17 -19.71
C PRO A 162 18.88 -0.02 -19.31
N GLN A 163 19.20 -0.67 -18.19
CA GLN A 163 18.78 -2.05 -17.92
C GLN A 163 17.33 -2.23 -17.41
N GLU A 164 16.58 -1.13 -17.20
CA GLU A 164 15.22 -1.17 -16.64
C GLU A 164 14.14 -0.76 -17.66
N ILE A 165 14.54 -0.13 -18.78
CA ILE A 165 13.63 0.56 -19.70
C ILE A 165 12.97 -0.35 -20.76
N PRO A 166 13.59 -1.43 -21.31
CA PRO A 166 13.00 -2.18 -22.43
C PRO A 166 11.64 -2.84 -22.15
N PHE A 167 11.46 -3.45 -20.97
CA PHE A 167 10.32 -4.34 -20.71
C PHE A 167 9.00 -3.60 -20.40
N ARG A 168 9.06 -2.36 -19.88
CA ARG A 168 7.85 -1.53 -19.70
C ARG A 168 7.24 -1.02 -21.02
N TYR A 169 7.95 -1.13 -22.15
CA TYR A 169 7.45 -0.66 -23.46
C TYR A 169 7.34 -1.76 -24.51
N TRP A 170 8.12 -2.84 -24.40
CA TRP A 170 8.19 -3.93 -25.39
C TRP A 170 8.15 -5.33 -24.76
N GLY A 171 8.00 -5.42 -23.45
CA GLY A 171 7.85 -6.69 -22.73
C GLY A 171 6.39 -7.10 -22.57
N PRO A 172 6.14 -8.28 -21.96
CA PRO A 172 4.80 -8.71 -21.62
C PRO A 172 4.01 -7.69 -20.78
N PRO A 173 2.67 -7.61 -20.91
CA PRO A 173 1.85 -6.57 -20.28
C PRO A 173 1.95 -6.48 -18.75
N ILE A 174 2.38 -7.55 -18.09
CA ILE A 174 2.55 -7.61 -16.63
C ILE A 174 3.58 -6.62 -16.07
N TYR A 175 4.63 -6.32 -16.84
CA TYR A 175 5.65 -5.34 -16.45
C TYR A 175 5.07 -3.91 -16.44
N VAL A 176 4.07 -3.65 -17.28
CA VAL A 176 3.29 -2.39 -17.25
C VAL A 176 2.26 -2.43 -16.12
N THR A 177 1.52 -3.55 -16.00
CA THR A 177 0.48 -3.77 -14.99
C THR A 177 1.02 -3.51 -13.58
N CYS A 178 2.04 -4.24 -13.14
CA CYS A 178 2.61 -4.07 -11.80
C CYS A 178 3.35 -2.73 -11.66
N GLY A 179 4.13 -2.36 -12.67
CA GLY A 179 5.00 -1.20 -12.63
C GLY A 179 4.27 0.14 -12.59
N LEU A 180 3.16 0.29 -13.31
CA LEU A 180 2.32 1.49 -13.27
C LEU A 180 1.35 1.46 -12.09
N TRP A 181 0.82 0.30 -11.69
CA TRP A 181 -0.06 0.21 -10.53
C TRP A 181 0.67 0.61 -9.25
N LEU A 182 1.90 0.12 -9.05
CA LEU A 182 2.74 0.52 -7.92
C LEU A 182 3.06 2.02 -7.93
N GLU A 183 3.43 2.58 -9.09
CA GLU A 183 3.68 4.03 -9.24
C GLU A 183 2.44 4.87 -8.91
N LYS A 184 1.26 4.42 -9.37
CA LYS A 184 -0.04 5.05 -9.11
C LYS A 184 -0.41 5.02 -7.62
N LEU A 185 -0.24 3.88 -6.94
CA LEU A 185 -0.44 3.79 -5.50
C LEU A 185 0.52 4.69 -4.72
N GLU A 186 1.81 4.74 -5.07
CA GLU A 186 2.78 5.63 -4.40
C GLU A 186 2.51 7.12 -4.65
N LYS A 187 1.85 7.48 -5.76
CA LYS A 187 1.34 8.84 -5.99
C LYS A 187 0.10 9.15 -5.15
N LEU A 188 -0.79 8.18 -4.95
CA LEU A 188 -2.02 8.32 -4.16
C LEU A 188 -1.73 8.38 -2.65
N GLU A 189 -0.69 7.67 -2.20
CA GLU A 189 -0.23 7.67 -0.80
C GLU A 189 0.26 9.04 -0.30
N LYS A 190 1.10 9.71 -1.11
CA LYS A 190 1.91 10.85 -0.67
C LYS A 190 1.08 12.06 -0.18
N PRO A 191 0.04 12.51 -0.89
CA PRO A 191 -0.92 13.47 -0.34
C PRO A 191 -2.09 12.75 0.36
N LEU A 192 -2.78 11.86 -0.35
CA LEU A 192 -4.20 11.63 -0.10
C LEU A 192 -4.47 10.56 0.95
N ALA A 193 -3.72 9.45 0.95
CA ALA A 193 -3.82 8.45 2.01
C ALA A 193 -3.39 9.03 3.36
N LYS A 194 -2.33 9.85 3.36
CA LYS A 194 -1.86 10.53 4.57
C LYS A 194 -2.89 11.55 5.07
N GLU A 195 -3.41 12.42 4.20
CA GLU A 195 -4.43 13.40 4.56
C GLU A 195 -5.72 12.76 5.11
N LEU A 196 -6.13 11.60 4.58
CA LEU A 196 -7.26 10.84 5.11
C LEU A 196 -6.95 10.28 6.52
N VAL A 197 -5.76 9.70 6.72
CA VAL A 197 -5.37 9.18 8.04
C VAL A 197 -5.23 10.30 9.07
N ASP A 198 -4.71 11.46 8.67
CA ASP A 198 -4.58 12.61 9.56
C ASP A 198 -5.95 13.27 9.83
N SER A 199 -6.93 13.22 8.91
CA SER A 199 -8.31 13.64 9.19
C SER A 199 -9.05 12.67 10.14
N ILE A 200 -8.84 11.36 10.02
CA ILE A 200 -9.37 10.38 11.00
C ILE A 200 -8.81 10.65 12.40
N LYS A 201 -7.50 10.93 12.52
CA LYS A 201 -6.89 11.28 13.81
C LYS A 201 -7.40 12.61 14.36
N SER A 202 -7.63 13.60 13.51
CA SER A 202 -8.22 14.88 13.93
C SER A 202 -9.64 14.66 14.47
N LEU A 203 -10.46 13.88 13.77
CA LEU A 203 -11.82 13.56 14.23
C LEU A 203 -11.81 12.76 15.53
N ALA A 204 -10.88 11.81 15.69
CA ALA A 204 -10.68 11.10 16.95
C ALA A 204 -10.31 12.08 18.08
N ALA A 205 -9.34 12.98 17.87
CA ALA A 205 -8.92 13.95 18.87
C ALA A 205 -10.04 14.95 19.27
N GLU A 206 -10.89 15.39 18.33
CA GLU A 206 -12.08 16.18 18.66
C GLU A 206 -13.14 15.33 19.38
N THR A 207 -13.25 14.03 19.08
CA THR A 207 -14.13 13.10 19.81
C THR A 207 -13.68 12.95 21.26
N SER A 208 -12.37 12.77 21.52
CA SER A 208 -11.82 12.60 22.86
C SER A 208 -12.10 13.80 23.79
N ARG A 209 -12.32 15.01 23.24
CA ARG A 209 -12.65 16.21 24.03
C ARG A 209 -14.01 16.14 24.72
N PHE A 210 -14.92 15.27 24.28
CA PHE A 210 -16.19 15.04 24.99
C PHE A 210 -16.08 14.09 26.18
N LEU A 211 -14.93 13.44 26.40
CA LEU A 211 -14.66 12.77 27.66
C LEU A 211 -14.34 13.82 28.74
N PRO A 212 -14.82 13.65 29.99
CA PRO A 212 -14.33 14.46 31.09
C PRO A 212 -12.82 14.22 31.23
N GLN A 213 -12.03 15.30 31.15
CA GLN A 213 -10.61 15.22 31.44
C GLN A 213 -10.42 14.61 32.83
N GLN A 214 -9.73 13.46 32.90
CA GLN A 214 -9.12 13.06 34.16
C GLN A 214 -8.03 14.07 34.47
N GLU A 215 -8.38 15.11 35.22
CA GLU A 215 -7.39 15.86 35.98
C GLU A 215 -6.55 14.84 36.74
N LYS A 216 -5.27 14.74 36.37
CA LYS A 216 -4.28 14.13 37.23
C LYS A 216 -4.32 14.94 38.53
N LYS A 217 -4.88 14.34 39.58
CA LYS A 217 -4.66 14.80 40.95
C LYS A 217 -3.18 14.61 41.26
N GLU A 218 -2.36 15.59 40.87
CA GLU A 218 -1.03 15.76 41.42
C GLU A 218 -1.21 16.02 42.92
N GLY A 219 -0.86 15.03 43.73
CA GLY A 219 -0.98 15.12 45.17
C GLY A 219 -0.08 16.24 45.71
N LYS A 220 -0.71 17.28 46.24
CA LYS A 220 -0.10 18.24 47.16
C LYS A 220 -0.88 18.21 48.47
N ASP A 221 -0.62 17.17 49.26
CA ASP A 221 -0.98 17.16 50.67
C ASP A 221 0.06 17.91 51.51
N ALA A 222 -0.44 18.50 52.60
CA ALA A 222 0.29 19.04 53.74
C ALA A 222 1.34 20.16 53.50
N ASN A 223 0.94 21.39 53.83
CA ASN A 223 1.22 21.82 55.20
C ASN A 223 0.21 22.87 55.70
N GLN A 224 -0.13 22.74 56.98
CA GLN A 224 -1.16 23.49 57.68
C GLN A 224 -0.49 24.22 58.87
N SER A 225 -0.62 25.54 58.95
CA SER A 225 -0.23 26.29 60.15
C SER A 225 -0.97 27.63 60.29
N ASP A 226 -1.80 27.68 61.32
CA ASP A 226 -2.15 28.82 62.19
C ASP A 226 -2.91 30.08 61.71
N LEU A 227 -4.14 30.18 62.27
CA LEU A 227 -4.67 31.30 63.09
C LEU A 227 -4.69 32.72 62.46
N THR A 228 -5.85 33.25 62.03
CA THR A 228 -6.74 34.18 62.81
C THR A 228 -7.78 34.86 61.86
N SER A 229 -8.86 35.57 62.27
CA SER A 229 -9.78 35.45 63.43
C SER A 229 -10.92 36.51 63.34
N TRP A 230 -12.20 36.11 63.55
CA TRP A 230 -13.42 36.97 63.70
C TRP A 230 -13.88 37.74 62.43
N LYS A 231 -15.16 38.08 62.15
CA LYS A 231 -16.50 37.88 62.78
C LYS A 231 -17.64 38.03 61.72
N HIS A 232 -18.91 37.86 62.15
CA HIS A 232 -20.22 38.06 61.47
C HIS A 232 -20.32 39.31 60.54
N ASP A 233 -21.26 39.44 59.58
CA ASP A 233 -22.74 39.29 59.73
C ASP A 233 -23.55 39.13 58.40
N ASN A 234 -24.87 38.97 58.54
CA ASN A 234 -25.97 38.70 57.59
C ASN A 234 -25.99 39.42 56.22
N GLY A 235 -26.64 38.77 55.23
CA GLY A 235 -27.70 39.45 54.46
C GLY A 235 -27.94 39.06 52.99
N SER A 236 -29.22 38.82 52.67
CA SER A 236 -29.86 38.88 51.34
C SER A 236 -29.80 37.67 50.39
N ASP A 237 -31.00 37.24 50.00
CA ASP A 237 -31.30 36.39 48.84
C ASP A 237 -30.68 36.92 47.54
N SER A 238 -30.03 36.03 46.76
CA SER A 238 -30.05 35.95 45.29
C SER A 238 -29.02 34.91 44.79
N ALA A 239 -29.35 33.62 44.87
CA ALA A 239 -28.41 32.54 44.50
C ALA A 239 -29.02 31.41 43.65
N VAL A 240 -30.25 31.55 43.15
CA VAL A 240 -30.99 30.46 42.47
C VAL A 240 -30.93 30.52 40.93
N ASN A 241 -30.51 31.66 40.35
CA ASN A 241 -30.60 31.89 38.89
C ASN A 241 -29.27 31.89 38.10
N MET A 242 -28.13 31.55 38.71
CA MET A 242 -26.81 31.58 38.02
C MET A 242 -26.36 30.23 37.42
N LEU A 243 -26.99 29.10 37.76
CA LEU A 243 -26.50 27.75 37.42
C LEU A 243 -27.17 27.07 36.20
N ARG A 244 -27.92 27.80 35.38
CA ARG A 244 -28.67 27.20 34.25
C ARG A 244 -28.34 27.74 32.85
N ASP A 245 -27.76 28.94 32.75
CA ASP A 245 -27.40 29.55 31.45
C ASP A 245 -25.96 29.25 30.99
N GLU A 246 -25.09 28.76 31.89
CA GLU A 246 -23.81 28.18 31.50
C GLU A 246 -23.95 26.74 30.99
N VAL A 247 -24.70 26.56 29.89
CA VAL A 247 -24.31 25.52 28.92
C VAL A 247 -23.04 26.07 28.26
N SER A 248 -21.91 25.82 28.93
CA SER A 248 -20.64 26.53 28.73
C SER A 248 -20.32 26.73 27.24
N GLN A 249 -19.91 27.94 26.87
CA GLN A 249 -19.51 28.28 25.49
C GLN A 249 -18.44 27.33 24.94
N ASP A 250 -17.62 26.76 25.83
CA ASP A 250 -16.61 25.74 25.53
C ASP A 250 -17.22 24.44 24.95
N TRP A 251 -18.41 24.03 25.40
CA TRP A 251 -19.13 22.86 24.86
C TRP A 251 -19.73 23.11 23.49
N VAL A 252 -20.22 24.32 23.22
CA VAL A 252 -20.74 24.70 21.89
C VAL A 252 -19.59 24.75 20.90
N SER A 253 -18.50 25.43 21.26
CA SER A 253 -17.24 25.45 20.51
C SER A 253 -16.69 24.04 20.24
N GLY A 254 -16.68 23.15 21.25
CA GLY A 254 -16.24 21.76 21.08
C GLY A 254 -17.10 20.97 20.09
N PHE A 255 -18.42 21.19 20.09
CA PHE A 255 -19.33 20.56 19.14
C PHE A 255 -19.14 21.07 17.71
N ASP A 256 -18.99 22.39 17.53
CA ASP A 256 -18.72 23.00 16.22
C ASP A 256 -17.39 22.46 15.63
N ASN A 257 -16.34 22.38 16.45
CA ASN A 257 -15.04 21.81 16.03
C ASN A 257 -15.14 20.34 15.62
N PHE A 258 -15.89 19.52 16.37
CA PHE A 258 -16.17 18.13 16.01
C PHE A 258 -16.94 18.03 14.68
N GLN A 259 -17.97 18.87 14.46
CA GLN A 259 -18.72 18.87 13.20
C GLN A 259 -17.86 19.27 12.00
N ILE A 260 -17.00 20.28 12.15
CA ILE A 260 -16.03 20.69 11.12
C ILE A 260 -15.07 19.54 10.80
N SER A 261 -14.55 18.85 11.82
CA SER A 261 -13.65 17.70 11.64
C SER A 261 -14.37 16.51 10.97
N LEU A 262 -15.63 16.24 11.34
CA LEU A 262 -16.46 15.19 10.74
C LEU A 262 -16.73 15.45 9.26
N ALA A 263 -17.11 16.69 8.91
CA ALA A 263 -17.28 17.10 7.52
C ALA A 263 -15.96 17.00 6.74
N GLY A 264 -14.85 17.42 7.34
CA GLY A 264 -13.51 17.30 6.76
C GLY A 264 -13.10 15.84 6.50
N PHE A 265 -13.33 14.94 7.46
CA PHE A 265 -13.09 13.51 7.32
C PHE A 265 -13.89 12.88 6.17
N CYS A 266 -15.20 13.12 6.11
CA CYS A 266 -16.03 12.59 5.02
C CYS A 266 -15.66 13.21 3.66
N GLY A 267 -15.23 14.47 3.63
CA GLY A 267 -14.65 15.10 2.43
C GLY A 267 -13.38 14.39 1.95
N LYS A 268 -12.46 14.03 2.87
CA LYS A 268 -11.25 13.26 2.53
C LYS A 268 -11.57 11.84 2.07
N LEU A 269 -12.53 11.15 2.66
CA LEU A 269 -13.01 9.85 2.17
C LEU A 269 -13.53 9.94 0.73
N ASN A 270 -14.36 10.96 0.45
CA ASN A 270 -14.90 11.20 -0.89
C ASN A 270 -13.79 11.48 -1.92
N SER A 271 -12.87 12.42 -1.64
CA SER A 271 -11.74 12.72 -2.54
C SER A 271 -10.80 11.53 -2.75
N PHE A 272 -10.60 10.71 -1.71
CA PHE A 272 -9.82 9.47 -1.80
C PHE A 272 -10.46 8.45 -2.74
N ALA A 273 -11.77 8.24 -2.62
CA ALA A 273 -12.51 7.34 -3.50
C ALA A 273 -12.52 7.85 -4.95
N GLU A 274 -12.75 9.16 -5.17
CA GLU A 274 -12.74 9.78 -6.50
C GLU A 274 -11.39 9.61 -7.20
N SER A 275 -10.30 9.87 -6.47
CA SER A 275 -8.93 9.68 -6.97
C SER A 275 -8.62 8.20 -7.23
N SER A 276 -9.17 7.29 -6.43
CA SER A 276 -9.01 5.85 -6.61
C SER A 276 -9.73 5.34 -7.86
N VAL A 277 -10.99 5.74 -8.10
CA VAL A 277 -11.73 5.42 -9.33
C VAL A 277 -10.95 5.89 -10.55
N LYS A 278 -10.56 7.17 -10.59
CA LYS A 278 -9.75 7.72 -11.69
C LYS A 278 -8.43 6.95 -11.89
N MET A 279 -7.76 6.59 -10.79
CA MET A 279 -6.51 5.84 -10.83
C MET A 279 -6.69 4.47 -11.50
N TYR A 280 -7.76 3.73 -11.16
CA TYR A 280 -8.05 2.40 -11.68
C TYR A 280 -8.49 2.43 -13.16
N VAL A 281 -9.32 3.39 -13.57
CA VAL A 281 -9.66 3.59 -15.00
C VAL A 281 -8.42 3.84 -15.85
N GLU A 282 -7.58 4.80 -15.47
CA GLU A 282 -6.32 5.10 -16.17
C GLU A 282 -5.34 3.90 -16.19
N LEU A 283 -5.39 3.03 -15.17
CA LEU A 283 -4.58 1.81 -15.09
C LEU A 283 -5.09 0.74 -16.07
N GLN A 284 -6.39 0.47 -16.09
CA GLN A 284 -7.02 -0.49 -17.02
C GLN A 284 -6.75 -0.08 -18.48
N GLU A 285 -6.90 1.20 -18.82
CA GLU A 285 -6.53 1.70 -20.15
C GLU A 285 -5.04 1.46 -20.48
N ALA A 286 -4.14 1.69 -19.52
CA ALA A 286 -2.71 1.51 -19.73
C ALA A 286 -2.33 0.04 -19.94
N ILE A 287 -2.99 -0.87 -19.23
CA ILE A 287 -2.87 -2.32 -19.42
C ILE A 287 -3.36 -2.71 -20.82
N GLN A 288 -4.52 -2.22 -21.25
CA GLN A 288 -5.07 -2.56 -22.57
C GLN A 288 -4.23 -1.99 -23.73
N ARG A 289 -3.65 -0.79 -23.55
CA ARG A 289 -2.63 -0.25 -24.46
C ARG A 289 -1.40 -1.18 -24.52
N ALA A 290 -0.87 -1.61 -23.37
CA ALA A 290 0.29 -2.50 -23.31
C ALA A 290 0.02 -3.88 -23.96
N LYS A 291 -1.15 -4.48 -23.73
CA LYS A 291 -1.59 -5.71 -24.40
C LYS A 291 -1.62 -5.55 -25.92
N SER A 292 -2.17 -4.44 -26.41
CA SER A 292 -2.24 -4.12 -27.85
C SER A 292 -0.83 -3.96 -28.47
N THR A 293 0.07 -3.21 -27.81
CA THR A 293 1.46 -3.04 -28.26
C THR A 293 2.24 -4.36 -28.24
N TYR A 294 2.04 -5.20 -27.22
CA TYR A 294 2.74 -6.47 -27.10
C TYR A 294 2.34 -7.47 -28.20
N GLU A 295 1.05 -7.60 -28.52
CA GLU A 295 0.61 -8.48 -29.61
C GLU A 295 1.03 -7.97 -31.01
N GLN A 296 1.09 -6.64 -31.22
CA GLN A 296 1.71 -6.05 -32.43
C GLN A 296 3.21 -6.38 -32.53
N PHE A 297 3.97 -6.29 -31.44
CA PHE A 297 5.38 -6.64 -31.44
C PHE A 297 5.60 -8.15 -31.69
N LYS A 298 4.79 -9.01 -31.07
CA LYS A 298 4.86 -10.47 -31.19
C LYS A 298 4.53 -10.94 -32.60
N SER A 299 3.51 -10.37 -33.24
CA SER A 299 3.16 -10.66 -34.64
C SER A 299 4.22 -10.19 -35.63
N GLN A 300 4.88 -9.05 -35.39
CA GLN A 300 5.99 -8.56 -36.22
C GLN A 300 7.28 -9.37 -36.06
N SER A 301 7.49 -10.02 -34.91
CA SER A 301 8.68 -10.84 -34.63
C SER A 301 8.51 -12.34 -34.91
N SER A 302 7.33 -12.75 -35.39
CA SER A 302 7.05 -14.09 -35.93
C SER A 302 7.18 -14.19 -37.46
N VAL A 303 7.71 -13.15 -38.12
CA VAL A 303 8.01 -13.08 -39.56
C VAL A 303 9.52 -13.07 -39.78
#